data_AF-A0A933VS44-F1
#
_entry.id   AF-A0A933VS44-F1
#
_cell.length_a   1.000
_cell.length_b   1.000
_cell.length_c   1.000
_cell.angle_alpha   90.00
_cell.angle_beta   90.00
_cell.angle_gamma   90.00
#
_symmetry.space_group_name_H-M   'P 1'
#
loop_
_entity.id
_entity.type
_entity.pdbx_description
1 polymer ?
#
loop_
_entity_poly.entity_id
_entity_poly.type
_entity_poly.pdbx_seq_one_letter_code
_entity_poly.pdbx_strand_id
1 'polypeptide(L)'
;MARYVLLPQEGIVVRGGTAPGAMLALPATRSTEERGWGILDGLEVGVVDATREDGPRLVEISDEAARAINASPTPVRALPEVEYGPPAPRPRPAGGATQALSTASATLRVRCEDAVTGLGVAGVHVIAFTSVARRSGDQGDTGADGEVLLRLRPGAVERLLAYPPPGYWGACRTQLTAPGAEVVTLVPADVAHVDALRRCYGTSRFDATAGVRVA
;
A
#
# COMPACT_ATOMS: atom_id res chain seq x y z
N MET A 1 13.76 20.61 -15.56
CA MET A 1 12.85 19.65 -16.21
C MET A 1 12.39 18.70 -15.12
N ALA A 2 11.08 18.50 -14.99
CA ALA A 2 10.48 17.63 -13.99
C ALA A 2 9.58 16.60 -14.66
N ARG A 3 9.27 15.51 -13.96
CA ARG A 3 8.46 14.41 -14.47
C ARG A 3 6.99 14.63 -14.17
N TYR A 4 6.19 14.41 -15.20
CA TYR A 4 4.74 14.53 -15.17
C TYR A 4 4.11 13.30 -15.82
N VAL A 5 2.96 12.88 -15.31
CA VAL A 5 2.09 11.91 -15.97
C VAL A 5 1.08 12.68 -16.81
N LEU A 6 1.14 12.50 -18.13
CA LEU A 6 0.10 12.95 -19.05
C LEU A 6 -1.03 11.94 -19.06
N LEU A 7 -2.23 12.43 -18.76
CA LEU A 7 -3.47 11.66 -18.76
C LEU A 7 -4.49 12.33 -19.68
N PRO A 8 -5.40 11.56 -20.31
CA PRO A 8 -6.60 12.14 -20.92
C PRO A 8 -7.33 13.01 -19.88
N GLN A 9 -7.90 14.15 -20.29
CA GLN A 9 -8.58 15.06 -19.39
C GLN A 9 -9.69 14.37 -18.59
N GLU A 10 -10.33 13.37 -19.20
CA GLU A 10 -11.34 12.50 -18.58
C GLU A 10 -10.81 11.07 -18.41
N GLY A 11 -10.81 10.57 -17.17
CA GLY A 11 -10.40 9.20 -16.87
C GLY A 11 -8.88 8.97 -16.93
N ILE A 12 -8.51 7.71 -17.22
CA ILE A 12 -7.13 7.21 -17.28
C ILE A 12 -6.80 6.68 -18.69
N VAL A 13 -7.82 6.46 -19.52
CA VAL A 13 -7.70 5.89 -20.86
C VAL A 13 -8.54 6.72 -21.80
N VAL A 14 -8.04 6.94 -23.00
CA VAL A 14 -8.83 7.55 -24.05
C VAL A 14 -10.00 6.63 -24.43
N ARG A 15 -11.24 7.07 -24.22
CA ARG A 15 -12.45 6.32 -24.63
C ARG A 15 -13.21 6.95 -25.81
N GLY A 16 -12.71 8.06 -26.34
CA GLY A 16 -13.31 8.84 -27.43
C GLY A 16 -12.85 10.31 -27.40
N GLY A 17 -13.39 11.13 -28.30
CA GLY A 17 -13.10 12.57 -28.35
C GLY A 17 -11.80 12.94 -29.09
N THR A 18 -11.21 14.10 -28.75
CA THR A 18 -9.96 14.63 -29.34
C THR A 18 -8.69 14.19 -28.61
N ALA A 19 -8.82 13.63 -27.39
CA ALA A 19 -7.73 13.03 -26.62
C ALA A 19 -6.91 11.94 -27.33
N PRO A 20 -7.49 11.04 -28.18
CA PRO A 20 -6.69 10.08 -28.91
C PRO A 20 -5.69 10.75 -29.83
N GLY A 21 -6.06 11.84 -30.51
CA GLY A 21 -5.17 12.57 -31.41
C GLY A 21 -3.98 13.17 -30.68
N ALA A 22 -4.22 13.80 -29.53
CA ALA A 22 -3.16 14.38 -28.70
C ALA A 22 -2.21 13.31 -28.14
N MET A 23 -2.73 12.16 -27.71
CA MET A 23 -1.91 11.08 -27.18
C MET A 23 -1.15 10.34 -28.28
N LEU A 24 -1.75 10.10 -29.45
CA LEU A 24 -1.10 9.45 -30.59
C LEU A 24 -0.04 10.34 -31.26
N ALA A 25 -0.14 11.66 -31.12
CA ALA A 25 0.90 12.60 -31.56
C ALA A 25 2.22 12.45 -30.78
N LEU A 26 2.20 11.76 -29.63
CA LEU A 26 3.38 11.51 -28.81
C LEU A 26 3.92 10.08 -29.04
N PRO A 27 5.26 9.90 -29.10
CA PRO A 27 5.86 8.60 -29.37
C PRO A 27 5.63 7.62 -28.21
N ALA A 28 5.30 6.36 -28.52
CA ALA A 28 5.19 5.30 -27.53
C ALA A 28 6.58 4.73 -27.16
N THR A 29 7.26 5.41 -26.25
CA THR A 29 8.58 5.02 -25.73
C THR A 29 8.42 4.13 -24.48
N ARG A 30 9.34 3.19 -24.27
CA ARG A 30 9.46 2.46 -22.99
C ARG A 30 10.55 3.06 -22.12
N SER A 31 10.39 2.99 -20.80
CA SER A 31 11.37 3.50 -19.83
C SER A 31 12.78 2.89 -19.94
N THR A 32 12.94 1.79 -20.68
CA THR A 32 14.23 1.13 -20.95
C THR A 32 14.88 1.56 -22.27
N GLU A 33 14.22 2.42 -23.05
CA GLU A 33 14.65 2.89 -24.35
C GLU A 33 15.12 4.35 -24.28
N GLU A 34 15.66 4.87 -25.39
CA GLU A 34 15.91 6.30 -25.50
C GLU A 34 14.59 7.07 -25.49
N ARG A 35 14.62 8.19 -24.77
CA ARG A 35 13.49 9.11 -24.63
C ARG A 35 12.98 9.56 -26.00
N GLY A 36 11.70 9.37 -26.26
CA GLY A 36 11.02 9.90 -27.44
C GLY A 36 10.70 11.38 -27.27
N TRP A 37 10.59 12.12 -28.37
CA TRP A 37 10.19 13.52 -28.36
C TRP A 37 8.97 13.73 -29.26
N GLY A 38 8.07 14.60 -28.84
CA GLY A 38 6.86 14.96 -29.59
C GLY A 38 6.42 16.38 -29.26
N ILE A 39 5.48 16.88 -30.06
CA ILE A 39 4.89 18.20 -29.87
C ILE A 39 3.43 18.04 -29.45
N LEU A 40 3.05 18.70 -28.36
CA LEU A 40 1.68 18.76 -27.86
C LEU A 40 1.28 20.23 -27.77
N ASP A 41 0.34 20.67 -28.61
CA ASP A 41 -0.12 22.07 -28.68
C ASP A 41 1.03 23.10 -28.76
N GLY A 42 2.05 22.79 -29.57
CA GLY A 42 3.23 23.63 -29.77
C GLY A 42 4.27 23.56 -28.65
N LEU A 43 4.02 22.75 -27.61
CA LEU A 43 4.97 22.49 -26.53
C LEU A 43 5.79 21.23 -26.82
N GLU A 44 7.09 21.33 -26.62
CA GLU A 44 7.98 20.17 -26.70
C GLU A 44 7.80 19.29 -25.46
N VAL A 45 7.46 18.04 -25.69
CA VAL A 45 7.22 17.02 -24.68
C VAL A 45 8.13 15.86 -25.00
N GLY A 46 8.98 15.46 -24.06
CA GLY A 46 9.68 14.21 -24.23
C GLY A 46 9.16 13.12 -23.32
N VAL A 47 8.89 11.98 -23.94
CA VAL A 47 8.20 10.83 -23.40
C VAL A 47 9.22 9.85 -22.87
N VAL A 48 9.15 9.58 -21.57
CA VAL A 48 9.99 8.62 -20.86
C VAL A 48 9.39 7.23 -20.94
N ASP A 49 8.07 7.12 -20.76
CA ASP A 49 7.37 5.83 -20.79
C ASP A 49 5.93 6.00 -21.27
N ALA A 50 5.41 4.97 -21.93
CA ALA A 50 4.02 4.89 -22.36
C ALA A 50 3.49 3.51 -22.00
N THR A 51 2.39 3.48 -21.24
CA THR A 51 1.75 2.23 -20.83
C THR A 51 1.10 1.47 -22.01
N ARG A 52 0.69 2.21 -23.05
CA ARG A 52 0.10 1.75 -24.32
C ARG A 52 -0.10 2.96 -25.25
N GLU A 53 -0.50 2.72 -26.49
CA GLU A 53 -0.70 3.77 -27.52
C GLU A 53 -1.70 4.86 -27.11
N ASP A 54 -2.79 4.48 -26.43
CA ASP A 54 -3.91 5.33 -25.99
C ASP A 54 -3.92 5.62 -24.48
N GLY A 55 -2.83 5.28 -23.78
CA GLY A 55 -2.76 5.25 -22.34
C GLY A 55 -1.88 6.33 -21.74
N PRO A 56 -1.81 6.39 -20.40
CA PRO A 56 -0.95 7.32 -19.68
C PRO A 56 0.50 7.30 -20.19
N ARG A 57 1.09 8.49 -20.24
CA ARG A 57 2.49 8.71 -20.63
C ARG A 57 3.24 9.40 -19.50
N LEU A 58 4.40 8.87 -19.13
CA LEU A 58 5.35 9.58 -18.30
C LEU A 58 6.18 10.50 -19.20
N VAL A 59 6.21 11.77 -18.88
CA VAL A 59 6.90 12.79 -19.68
C VAL A 59 7.78 13.67 -18.81
N GLU A 60 8.79 14.26 -19.44
CA GLU A 60 9.66 15.25 -18.83
C GLU A 60 9.48 16.60 -19.52
N ILE A 61 8.92 17.55 -18.79
CA ILE A 61 8.60 18.89 -19.27
C ILE A 61 8.96 19.94 -18.21
N SER A 62 8.88 21.23 -18.55
CA SER A 62 8.99 22.30 -17.56
C SER A 62 7.67 22.46 -16.79
N ASP A 63 7.72 23.01 -15.57
CA ASP A 63 6.52 23.33 -14.80
C ASP A 63 5.63 24.35 -15.51
N GLU A 64 6.24 25.23 -16.31
CA GLU A 64 5.53 26.18 -17.16
C GLU A 64 4.75 25.46 -18.26
N ALA A 65 5.37 24.49 -18.95
CA ALA A 65 4.70 23.67 -19.95
C ALA A 65 3.58 22.82 -19.32
N ALA A 66 3.79 22.26 -18.13
CA ALA A 66 2.74 21.52 -17.42
C ALA A 66 1.54 22.41 -17.06
N ARG A 67 1.78 23.65 -16.61
CA ARG A 67 0.71 24.65 -16.37
C ARG A 67 0.02 25.05 -17.66
N ALA A 68 0.77 25.26 -18.75
CA ALA A 68 0.23 25.62 -20.05
C ALA A 68 -0.69 24.51 -20.60
N ILE A 69 -0.28 23.24 -20.48
CA ILE A 69 -1.14 22.08 -20.80
C ILE A 69 -2.40 22.12 -19.94
N ASN A 70 -2.28 22.24 -18.62
CA ASN A 70 -3.45 22.23 -17.74
C ASN A 70 -4.40 23.44 -17.91
N ALA A 71 -3.92 24.57 -18.44
CA ALA A 71 -4.71 25.77 -18.70
C ALA A 71 -5.25 25.85 -20.13
N SER A 72 -4.72 25.05 -21.05
CA SER A 72 -5.12 24.96 -22.46
C SER A 72 -6.41 24.14 -22.62
N PRO A 73 -7.19 24.33 -23.70
CA PRO A 73 -8.21 23.37 -24.13
C PRO A 73 -7.63 22.03 -24.62
N THR A 74 -6.36 21.71 -24.33
CA THR A 74 -5.76 20.40 -24.58
C THR A 74 -6.64 19.31 -23.96
N PRO A 75 -6.91 18.21 -24.69
CA PRO A 75 -7.73 17.11 -24.18
C PRO A 75 -6.96 16.20 -23.20
N VAL A 76 -5.87 16.69 -22.61
CA VAL A 76 -4.99 16.00 -21.68
C VAL A 76 -4.64 16.92 -20.50
N ARG A 77 -4.25 16.32 -19.39
CA ARG A 77 -3.75 17.01 -18.18
C ARG A 77 -2.38 16.47 -17.80
N ALA A 78 -1.53 17.34 -17.28
CA ALA A 78 -0.22 17.02 -16.73
C ALA A 78 -0.28 16.99 -15.19
N LEU A 79 -0.05 15.83 -14.58
CA LEU A 79 0.03 15.66 -13.13
C LEU A 79 1.48 15.41 -12.70
N PRO A 80 1.97 16.00 -11.60
CA PRO A 80 3.33 15.71 -11.13
C PRO A 80 3.48 14.23 -10.80
N GLU A 81 4.65 13.65 -11.12
CA GLU A 81 4.97 12.28 -10.73
C GLU A 81 4.98 12.14 -9.19
N VAL A 82 4.35 11.07 -8.70
CA VAL A 82 4.35 10.70 -7.28
C VAL A 82 4.91 9.29 -7.17
N GLU A 83 6.04 9.16 -6.48
CA GLU A 83 6.66 7.87 -6.21
C GLU A 83 6.06 7.26 -4.94
N TYR A 84 5.57 6.02 -5.06
CA TYR A 84 5.18 5.21 -3.91
C TYR A 84 6.27 4.18 -3.65
N GLY A 85 6.88 4.23 -2.47
CA GLY A 85 7.81 3.20 -2.03
C GLY A 85 7.12 1.85 -1.87
N PRO A 86 7.84 0.72 -2.03
CA PRO A 86 7.29 -0.59 -1.71
C PRO A 86 6.84 -0.64 -0.24
N PRO A 87 5.80 -1.42 0.09
CA PRO A 87 5.41 -1.60 1.47
C PRO A 87 6.58 -2.15 2.29
N ALA A 88 6.75 -1.64 3.52
CA ALA A 88 7.81 -2.11 4.40
C ALA A 88 7.68 -3.63 4.63
N PRO A 89 8.78 -4.39 4.55
CA PRO A 89 8.74 -5.83 4.80
C PRO A 89 8.29 -6.10 6.24
N ARG A 90 7.64 -7.26 6.46
CA ARG A 90 7.19 -7.65 7.81
C ARG A 90 8.37 -7.63 8.80
N PRO A 91 8.26 -6.94 9.96
CA PRO A 91 9.31 -6.93 10.96
C PRO A 91 9.62 -8.35 11.41
N ARG A 92 10.90 -8.70 11.55
CA ARG A 92 11.34 -9.98 12.14
C ARG A 92 12.37 -9.71 13.23
N PRO A 93 12.26 -10.29 14.43
CA PRO A 93 13.34 -10.31 15.38
C PRO A 93 14.58 -10.94 14.75
N ALA A 94 15.76 -10.47 15.12
CA ALA A 94 17.03 -11.05 14.68
C ALA A 94 17.27 -12.44 15.29
N GLY A 95 16.55 -12.79 16.36
CA GLY A 95 16.48 -14.13 16.92
C GLY A 95 15.25 -14.86 16.38
N GLY A 96 15.47 -15.87 15.54
CA GLY A 96 14.48 -16.94 15.36
C GLY A 96 14.51 -17.90 16.55
N ALA A 97 13.61 -18.90 16.55
CA ALA A 97 13.37 -19.92 17.57
C ALA A 97 14.60 -20.72 18.09
N THR A 98 15.81 -20.37 17.69
CA THR A 98 17.08 -21.02 18.01
C THR A 98 18.18 -20.09 18.52
N GLN A 99 17.94 -18.80 18.76
CA GLN A 99 18.93 -17.99 19.47
C GLN A 99 18.88 -18.35 20.96
N ALA A 100 19.76 -19.26 21.37
CA ALA A 100 19.89 -19.73 22.74
C ALA A 100 19.96 -18.52 23.69
N LEU A 101 18.91 -18.34 24.49
CA LEU A 101 18.89 -17.37 25.58
C LEU A 101 19.98 -17.81 26.57
N SER A 102 21.15 -17.17 26.51
CA SER A 102 22.28 -17.42 27.44
C SER A 102 22.03 -16.86 28.85
N THR A 103 20.86 -16.26 29.06
CA THR A 103 20.39 -15.62 30.30
C THR A 103 18.94 -16.02 30.54
N ALA A 104 18.46 -15.90 31.77
CA ALA A 104 17.13 -16.34 32.21
C ALA A 104 16.04 -16.11 31.15
N SER A 105 15.31 -17.18 30.80
CA SER A 105 14.22 -17.17 29.83
C SER A 105 12.89 -17.09 30.56
N ALA A 106 12.01 -16.19 30.13
CA ALA A 106 10.63 -16.07 30.57
C ALA A 106 9.68 -16.47 29.44
N THR A 107 8.58 -17.12 29.78
CA THR A 107 7.56 -17.51 28.79
C THR A 107 6.42 -16.49 28.81
N LEU A 108 6.10 -15.94 27.64
CA LEU A 108 4.86 -15.21 27.39
C LEU A 108 3.92 -16.12 26.61
N ARG A 109 2.77 -16.45 27.21
CA ARG A 109 1.70 -17.21 26.53
C ARG A 109 0.80 -16.23 25.79
N VAL A 110 0.63 -16.42 24.49
CA VAL A 110 -0.25 -15.57 23.67
C VAL A 110 -1.35 -16.46 23.12
N ARG A 111 -2.61 -16.07 23.35
CA ARG A 111 -3.77 -16.70 22.72
C ARG A 111 -4.42 -15.73 21.75
N CYS A 112 -4.55 -16.12 20.50
CA CYS A 112 -5.29 -15.39 19.50
C CYS A 112 -6.69 -15.97 19.35
N GLU A 113 -7.71 -15.13 19.46
CA GLU A 113 -9.11 -15.54 19.40
C GLU A 113 -9.90 -14.71 18.39
N ASP A 114 -10.91 -15.33 17.79
CA ASP A 114 -11.86 -14.65 16.91
C ASP A 114 -12.79 -13.77 17.75
N ALA A 115 -12.94 -12.50 17.37
CA ALA A 115 -13.70 -11.51 18.12
C ALA A 115 -15.21 -11.80 18.24
N VAL A 116 -15.76 -12.65 17.36
CA VAL A 116 -17.19 -12.96 17.29
C VAL A 116 -17.50 -14.24 18.04
N THR A 117 -16.69 -15.27 17.86
CA THR A 117 -16.92 -16.63 18.36
C THR A 117 -16.13 -16.93 19.64
N GLY A 118 -15.08 -16.17 19.94
CA GLY A 118 -14.13 -16.44 21.04
C GLY A 118 -13.27 -17.70 20.82
N LEU A 119 -13.36 -18.34 19.65
CA LEU A 119 -12.59 -19.53 19.34
C LEU A 119 -11.14 -19.18 19.02
N GLY A 120 -10.23 -20.10 19.33
CA GLY A 120 -8.82 -19.95 19.01
C GLY A 120 -8.58 -19.88 17.50
N VAL A 121 -7.77 -18.93 17.05
CA VAL A 121 -7.39 -18.78 15.64
C VAL A 121 -6.01 -19.38 15.42
N ALA A 122 -5.96 -20.48 14.66
CA ALA A 122 -4.71 -21.15 14.32
C ALA A 122 -3.94 -20.44 13.19
N GLY A 123 -2.63 -20.66 13.13
CA GLY A 123 -1.77 -20.13 12.06
C GLY A 123 -1.57 -18.62 12.11
N VAL A 124 -1.81 -17.98 13.25
CA VAL A 124 -1.52 -16.56 13.47
C VAL A 124 -0.03 -16.43 13.75
N HIS A 125 0.67 -15.69 12.91
CA HIS A 125 2.08 -15.41 13.11
C HIS A 125 2.24 -14.29 14.13
N VAL A 126 2.70 -14.63 15.33
CA VAL A 126 2.88 -13.69 16.45
C VAL A 126 4.36 -13.34 16.59
N ILE A 127 4.63 -12.05 16.74
CA ILE A 127 5.98 -11.51 16.91
C ILE A 127 5.98 -10.61 18.14
N ALA A 128 6.79 -10.94 19.15
CA ALA A 128 6.97 -10.12 20.33
C ALA A 128 8.39 -9.53 20.36
N PHE A 129 8.49 -8.21 20.43
CA PHE A 129 9.72 -7.46 20.56
C PHE A 129 9.92 -7.01 22.02
N THR A 130 11.08 -7.35 22.60
CA THR A 130 11.59 -6.69 23.81
C THR A 130 12.37 -5.42 23.46
N SER A 131 12.88 -5.32 22.23
CA SER A 131 13.38 -4.07 21.65
C SER A 131 13.22 -4.09 20.14
N VAL A 132 12.38 -3.19 19.59
CA VAL A 132 12.15 -3.08 18.14
C VAL A 132 13.42 -2.59 17.45
N ALA A 133 14.07 -1.56 18.01
CA ALA A 133 15.30 -0.98 17.45
C ALA A 133 16.44 -1.99 17.34
N ARG A 134 16.59 -2.87 18.34
CA ARG A 134 17.61 -3.94 18.34
C ARG A 134 17.11 -5.24 17.71
N ARG A 135 15.87 -5.27 17.21
CA ARG A 135 15.19 -6.47 16.72
C ARG A 135 15.29 -7.64 17.69
N SER A 136 15.23 -7.36 18.98
CA SER A 136 15.32 -8.37 20.05
C SER A 136 13.90 -8.81 20.43
N GLY A 137 13.68 -10.12 20.55
CA GLY A 137 12.35 -10.67 20.70
C GLY A 137 12.30 -12.16 20.35
N ASP A 138 11.08 -12.66 20.25
CA ASP A 138 10.79 -14.03 19.79
C ASP A 138 9.49 -14.03 18.95
N GLN A 139 9.29 -15.07 18.17
CA GLN A 139 8.14 -15.23 17.29
C GLN A 139 7.74 -16.69 17.13
N GLY A 140 6.48 -16.91 16.78
CA GLY A 140 5.95 -18.23 16.48
C GLY A 140 4.56 -18.16 15.87
N ASP A 141 4.05 -19.31 15.48
CA ASP A 141 2.72 -19.45 14.91
C ASP A 141 1.79 -20.11 15.93
N THR A 142 0.53 -19.66 15.99
CA THR A 142 -0.46 -20.27 16.87
C THR A 142 -0.86 -21.67 16.42
N GLY A 143 -1.04 -22.57 17.39
CA GLY A 143 -1.54 -23.92 17.19
C GLY A 143 -3.06 -23.98 16.96
N ALA A 144 -3.61 -25.19 16.95
CA ALA A 144 -5.05 -25.44 16.69
C ALA A 144 -5.98 -24.82 17.74
N ASP A 145 -5.49 -24.59 18.95
CA ASP A 145 -6.19 -23.92 20.06
C ASP A 145 -6.03 -22.39 20.03
N GLY A 146 -5.34 -21.85 19.02
CA GLY A 146 -5.04 -20.44 18.89
C GLY A 146 -3.92 -19.96 19.79
N GLU A 147 -3.10 -20.85 20.37
CA GLU A 147 -2.05 -20.46 21.31
C GLU A 147 -0.64 -20.59 20.74
N VAL A 148 0.24 -19.70 21.19
CA VAL A 148 1.69 -19.75 20.98
C VAL A 148 2.43 -19.37 22.24
N LEU A 149 3.55 -20.05 22.51
CA LEU A 149 4.43 -19.74 23.63
C LEU A 149 5.69 -19.07 23.10
N LEU A 150 5.94 -17.83 23.53
CA LEU A 150 7.12 -17.05 23.16
C LEU A 150 8.12 -17.03 24.31
N ARG A 151 9.39 -17.30 24.01
CA ARG A 151 10.50 -17.33 24.97
C ARG A 151 11.28 -16.02 24.87
N LEU A 152 11.07 -15.17 25.86
CA LEU A 152 11.60 -13.82 25.89
C LEU A 152 12.56 -13.64 27.07
N ARG A 153 13.33 -12.56 27.07
CA ARG A 153 13.98 -12.10 28.30
C ARG A 153 12.90 -11.59 29.26
N PRO A 154 13.00 -11.84 30.57
CA PRO A 154 12.11 -11.27 31.57
C PRO A 154 12.10 -9.73 31.48
N GLY A 155 10.93 -9.14 31.70
CA GLY A 155 10.74 -7.69 31.68
C GLY A 155 9.77 -7.22 30.59
N ALA A 156 9.89 -5.94 30.22
CA ALA A 156 8.97 -5.30 29.31
C ALA A 156 9.04 -5.85 27.88
N VAL A 157 7.86 -6.03 27.28
CA VAL A 157 7.67 -6.34 25.87
C VAL A 157 7.18 -5.05 25.21
N GLU A 158 8.05 -4.42 24.42
CA GLU A 158 7.82 -3.15 23.74
C GLU A 158 6.62 -3.25 22.78
N ARG A 159 6.52 -4.37 22.06
CA ARG A 159 5.49 -4.54 21.03
C ARG A 159 5.19 -6.01 20.78
N LEU A 160 3.93 -6.36 20.66
CA LEU A 160 3.46 -7.63 20.14
C LEU A 160 2.62 -7.38 18.89
N LEU A 161 2.94 -8.10 17.81
CA LEU A 161 2.26 -8.04 16.52
C LEU A 161 1.66 -9.40 16.22
N ALA A 162 0.40 -9.42 15.80
CA ALA A 162 -0.27 -10.64 15.36
C ALA A 162 -0.69 -10.49 13.89
N TYR A 163 -0.18 -11.38 13.05
CA TYR A 163 -0.50 -11.45 11.63
C TYR A 163 -1.33 -12.72 11.36
N PRO A 164 -2.67 -12.59 11.33
CA PRO A 164 -3.54 -13.74 11.14
C PRO A 164 -3.54 -14.24 9.69
N PRO A 165 -4.11 -15.43 9.45
CA PRO A 165 -4.49 -15.88 8.11
C PRO A 165 -5.46 -14.90 7.43
N PRO A 166 -5.66 -15.01 6.10
CA PRO A 166 -6.66 -14.22 5.38
C PRO A 166 -8.05 -14.33 6.03
N GLY A 167 -8.78 -13.22 6.05
CA GLY A 167 -10.11 -13.15 6.68
C GLY A 167 -10.14 -12.46 8.04
N TYR A 168 -9.00 -11.94 8.53
CA TYR A 168 -8.92 -11.16 9.76
C TYR A 168 -8.07 -9.92 9.60
N TRP A 169 -8.36 -8.90 10.42
CA TRP A 169 -7.45 -7.79 10.66
C TRP A 169 -6.33 -8.20 11.61
N GLY A 170 -5.10 -7.75 11.33
CA GLY A 170 -3.98 -7.91 12.25
C GLY A 170 -4.14 -7.08 13.53
N ALA A 171 -3.33 -7.39 14.55
CA ALA A 171 -3.37 -6.69 15.82
C ALA A 171 -1.99 -6.25 16.29
N CYS A 172 -1.95 -5.15 17.04
CA CYS A 172 -0.78 -4.63 17.73
C CYS A 172 -1.12 -4.45 19.22
N ARG A 173 -0.20 -4.85 20.10
CA ARG A 173 -0.26 -4.63 21.54
C ARG A 173 1.05 -4.05 22.04
N THR A 174 0.98 -3.25 23.09
CA THR A 174 2.11 -2.63 23.77
C THR A 174 1.91 -2.77 25.28
N GLN A 175 2.91 -2.37 26.07
CA GLN A 175 2.84 -2.39 27.53
C GLN A 175 2.65 -3.79 28.15
N LEU A 176 3.18 -4.82 27.49
CA LEU A 176 3.17 -6.19 27.98
C LEU A 176 4.43 -6.48 28.81
N THR A 177 4.39 -7.53 29.64
CA THR A 177 5.54 -7.98 30.46
C THR A 177 5.69 -9.49 30.37
N ALA A 178 6.93 -9.98 30.30
CA ALA A 178 7.27 -11.39 30.37
C ALA A 178 7.92 -11.72 31.74
N PRO A 179 7.58 -12.85 32.39
CA PRO A 179 6.57 -13.81 31.98
C PRO A 179 5.15 -13.26 32.13
N GLY A 180 4.20 -13.84 31.40
CA GLY A 180 2.81 -13.40 31.43
C GLY A 180 1.92 -14.19 30.48
N ALA A 181 0.65 -13.80 30.42
CA ALA A 181 -0.31 -14.29 29.45
C ALA A 181 -1.03 -13.10 28.80
N GLU A 182 -1.25 -13.16 27.49
CA GLU A 182 -1.95 -12.13 26.71
C GLU A 182 -3.00 -12.79 25.81
N VAL A 183 -4.17 -12.15 25.72
CA VAL A 183 -5.23 -12.55 24.78
C VAL A 183 -5.34 -11.48 23.69
N VAL A 184 -5.15 -11.90 22.45
CA VAL A 184 -5.23 -11.06 21.26
C VAL A 184 -6.52 -11.38 20.51
N THR A 185 -7.53 -10.55 20.73
CA THR A 185 -8.79 -10.63 19.99
C THR A 185 -8.61 -10.10 18.56
N LEU A 186 -8.94 -10.92 17.57
CA LEU A 186 -8.81 -10.68 16.13
C LEU A 186 -10.18 -10.43 15.50
N VAL A 187 -10.32 -9.29 14.85
CA VAL A 187 -11.57 -8.89 14.20
C VAL A 187 -11.62 -9.51 12.79
N PRO A 188 -12.67 -10.27 12.43
CA PRO A 188 -12.86 -10.75 11.06
C PRO A 188 -12.90 -9.60 10.06
N ALA A 189 -12.28 -9.81 8.90
CA ALA A 189 -12.30 -8.86 7.80
C ALA A 189 -13.66 -8.92 7.10
N ASP A 190 -14.44 -7.85 7.20
CA ASP A 190 -15.70 -7.70 6.50
C ASP A 190 -15.46 -7.21 5.07
N VAL A 191 -15.51 -8.13 4.10
CA VAL A 191 -15.41 -7.80 2.67
C VAL A 191 -16.66 -7.08 2.13
N ALA A 192 -17.80 -7.22 2.80
CA ALA A 192 -19.02 -6.51 2.46
C ALA A 192 -19.01 -5.06 2.97
N HIS A 193 -18.04 -4.69 3.82
CA HIS A 193 -17.89 -3.33 4.31
C HIS A 193 -17.76 -2.33 3.15
N VAL A 194 -18.62 -1.31 3.13
CA VAL A 194 -18.57 -0.24 2.14
C VAL A 194 -17.46 0.74 2.51
N ASP A 195 -16.28 0.53 1.94
CA ASP A 195 -15.14 1.44 2.12
C ASP A 195 -15.40 2.84 1.51
N ALA A 196 -14.49 3.78 1.77
CA ALA A 196 -14.62 5.16 1.28
C ALA A 196 -14.70 5.25 -0.26
N LEU A 197 -14.05 4.35 -0.99
CA LEU A 197 -14.11 4.34 -2.45
C LEU A 197 -15.47 3.85 -2.93
N ARG A 198 -16.00 2.76 -2.38
CA ARG A 198 -17.34 2.26 -2.68
C ARG A 198 -18.43 3.20 -2.17
N ARG A 199 -18.19 3.95 -1.09
CA ARG A 199 -19.10 4.99 -0.61
C ARG A 199 -19.13 6.18 -1.58
N CYS A 200 -17.97 6.69 -2.00
CA CYS A 200 -17.89 7.86 -2.87
C CYS A 200 -18.20 7.53 -4.34
N TYR A 201 -17.88 6.31 -4.79
CA TYR A 201 -17.88 5.94 -6.21
C TYR A 201 -18.63 4.63 -6.51
N GLY A 202 -19.12 3.88 -5.52
CA GLY A 202 -19.71 2.55 -5.74
C GLY A 202 -21.05 2.55 -6.49
N THR A 203 -21.76 3.69 -6.50
CA THR A 203 -22.92 3.93 -7.36
C THR A 203 -22.62 4.87 -8.52
N SER A 204 -21.36 5.28 -8.69
CA SER A 204 -20.96 6.18 -9.77
C SER A 204 -21.15 5.46 -11.10
N ARG A 205 -22.18 5.87 -11.83
CA ARG A 205 -22.26 5.65 -13.27
C ARG A 205 -21.51 6.82 -13.86
N PHE A 206 -20.28 6.56 -14.31
CA PHE A 206 -19.52 7.55 -15.05
C PHE A 206 -20.35 8.00 -16.26
N ASP A 207 -20.85 9.24 -16.20
CA ASP A 207 -21.54 9.91 -17.29
C ASP A 207 -20.61 11.02 -17.78
N ALA A 208 -19.99 10.80 -18.93
CA ALA A 208 -19.06 11.75 -19.55
C ALA A 208 -19.74 13.07 -19.95
N THR A 209 -21.07 13.15 -19.93
CA THR A 209 -21.83 14.37 -20.24
C THR A 209 -22.23 15.16 -19.00
N ALA A 210 -22.07 14.59 -17.80
CA ALA A 210 -22.41 15.25 -16.54
C ALA A 210 -21.32 16.24 -16.13
N GLY A 211 -21.57 17.54 -16.34
CA GLY A 211 -20.66 18.60 -15.91
C GLY A 211 -20.50 18.64 -14.38
N VAL A 212 -19.26 18.68 -13.90
CA VAL A 212 -18.95 18.81 -12.46
C VAL A 212 -18.98 20.27 -12.05
N ARG A 213 -19.79 20.62 -11.04
CA ARG A 213 -19.80 21.95 -10.42
C ARG A 213 -19.08 21.89 -9.08
N VAL A 214 -17.97 22.61 -8.95
CA VAL A 214 -17.28 22.81 -7.67
C VAL A 214 -17.84 24.08 -7.03
N ALA A 215 -18.32 23.97 -5.80
CA ALA A 215 -18.75 25.10 -4.97
C ALA A 215 -17.57 25.62 -4.14
#